data_AF-A0A921MK81-F1
#
_entry.id   AF-A0A921MK81-F1
#
_cell.length_a   1.000
_cell.length_b   1.000
_cell.length_c   1.000
_cell.angle_alpha   90.00
_cell.angle_beta   90.00
_cell.angle_gamma   90.00
#
_symmetry.space_group_name_H-M   'P 1'
#
loop_
_entity.id
_entity.type
_entity.pdbx_description
1 polymer ?
#
loop_
_entity_poly.entity_id
_entity_poly.type
_entity_poly.pdbx_seq_one_letter_code
_entity_poly.pdbx_strand_id
1 'polypeptide(L)'
;MAAPKSNLNDLMKSPEAAALLKNKEALTRIMSSPDTKALMEMLNRQAGGGLKGAADAAMKGDAKALAGIVEHLMQSKEGAEVVGRISGTLPRT
;
A
#
# COMPACT_ATOMS: atom_id res chain seq x y z
N MET A 1 -19.78 9.60 -12.89
CA MET A 1 -19.31 8.40 -12.16
C MET A 1 -18.09 7.86 -12.90
N ALA A 2 -16.88 8.05 -12.38
CA ALA A 2 -15.66 7.50 -12.98
C ALA A 2 -14.82 6.85 -11.88
N ALA A 3 -14.76 5.53 -11.88
CA ALA A 3 -13.83 4.73 -11.08
C ALA A 3 -12.45 4.69 -11.78
N PRO A 4 -11.37 4.21 -11.13
CA PRO A 4 -10.13 4.91 -10.92
C PRO A 4 -9.10 4.65 -12.03
N LYS A 5 -8.99 5.55 -13.01
CA LYS A 5 -7.85 5.55 -13.95
C LYS A 5 -6.68 6.39 -13.42
N SER A 6 -6.97 7.45 -12.67
CA SER A 6 -5.94 8.39 -12.19
C SER A 6 -5.00 7.76 -11.18
N ASN A 7 -5.50 7.03 -10.18
CA ASN A 7 -4.63 6.46 -9.13
C ASN A 7 -3.73 5.35 -9.65
N LEU A 8 -4.22 4.51 -10.58
CA LEU A 8 -3.38 3.52 -11.24
C LEU A 8 -2.35 4.20 -12.14
N ASN A 9 -2.72 5.29 -12.81
CA ASN A 9 -1.82 6.05 -13.66
C ASN A 9 -0.77 6.83 -12.85
N ASP A 10 -1.11 7.35 -11.67
CA ASP A 10 -0.17 8.01 -10.75
C ASP A 10 0.74 6.98 -10.06
N LEU A 11 0.22 5.79 -9.76
CA LEU A 11 1.05 4.66 -9.33
C LEU A 11 2.00 4.20 -10.46
N MET A 12 1.55 4.20 -11.72
CA MET A 12 2.40 3.95 -12.90
C MET A 12 3.40 5.07 -13.21
N LYS A 13 3.25 6.26 -12.61
CA LYS A 13 4.26 7.33 -12.69
C LYS A 13 5.38 7.14 -11.66
N SER A 14 5.14 6.39 -10.58
CA SER A 14 6.25 5.94 -9.73
C SER A 14 7.03 4.88 -10.50
N PRO A 15 8.32 5.09 -10.79
CA PRO A 15 9.12 4.12 -11.53
C PRO A 15 9.20 2.77 -10.81
N GLU A 16 9.19 2.76 -9.48
CA GLU A 16 9.18 1.54 -8.69
C GLU A 16 7.87 0.77 -8.86
N ALA A 17 6.73 1.44 -8.71
CA ALA A 17 5.45 0.78 -8.84
C ALA A 17 5.13 0.42 -10.31
N ALA A 18 5.60 1.19 -11.29
CA ALA A 18 5.55 0.82 -12.70
C ALA A 18 6.37 -0.45 -13.01
N ALA A 19 7.58 -0.57 -12.44
CA ALA A 19 8.42 -1.75 -12.59
C ALA A 19 7.78 -3.00 -11.94
N LEU A 20 7.11 -2.83 -10.79
CA LEU A 20 6.35 -3.89 -10.13
C LEU A 20 5.09 -4.27 -10.92
N LEU A 21 4.38 -3.30 -11.52
CA LEU A 21 3.21 -3.56 -12.37
C LEU A 21 3.60 -4.29 -13.67
N LYS A 22 4.76 -3.96 -14.24
CA LYS A 22 5.34 -4.69 -15.38
C LYS A 22 5.78 -6.10 -14.97
N ASN A 23 6.24 -6.29 -13.74
CA ASN A 23 6.61 -7.59 -13.18
C ASN A 23 5.48 -8.20 -12.34
N LYS A 24 4.41 -8.67 -13.01
CA LYS A 24 3.26 -9.31 -12.35
C LYS A 24 3.65 -10.46 -11.41
N GLU A 25 4.68 -11.23 -11.72
CA GLU A 25 5.17 -12.30 -10.83
C GLU A 25 5.77 -11.75 -9.54
N ALA A 26 6.59 -10.70 -9.62
CA ALA A 26 7.14 -10.05 -8.43
C ALA A 26 6.02 -9.45 -7.58
N LEU A 27 5.06 -8.76 -8.20
CA LEU A 27 3.89 -8.23 -7.52
C LEU A 27 3.06 -9.34 -6.86
N THR A 28 2.82 -10.46 -7.55
CA THR A 28 2.06 -11.59 -7.01
C THR A 28 2.80 -12.25 -5.84
N ARG A 29 4.13 -12.37 -5.91
CA ARG A 29 4.96 -12.87 -4.80
C ARG A 29 4.87 -11.94 -3.60
N ILE A 30 4.94 -10.63 -3.79
CA ILE A 30 4.76 -9.64 -2.73
C ILE A 30 3.36 -9.78 -2.13
N MET A 31 2.29 -9.71 -2.94
CA MET A 31 0.91 -9.82 -2.44
C MET A 31 0.61 -11.17 -1.75
N SER A 32 1.27 -12.25 -2.17
CA SER A 32 1.12 -13.57 -1.55
C SER A 32 2.01 -13.75 -0.32
N SER A 33 2.95 -12.84 -0.08
CA SER A 33 3.89 -12.92 1.04
C SER A 33 3.17 -12.76 2.38
N PRO A 34 3.59 -13.51 3.40
CA PRO A 34 3.03 -13.40 4.74
C PRO A 34 3.19 -12.00 5.30
N ASP A 35 4.29 -11.31 4.99
CA ASP A 35 4.53 -9.94 5.43
C ASP A 35 3.52 -8.95 4.84
N THR A 36 3.18 -9.06 3.55
CA THR A 36 2.18 -8.18 2.92
C THR A 36 0.76 -8.44 3.45
N LYS A 37 0.44 -9.70 3.79
CA LYS A 37 -0.83 -10.01 4.48
C LYS A 37 -0.86 -9.39 5.88
N ALA A 38 0.22 -9.54 6.65
CA ALA A 38 0.36 -8.93 7.96
C ALA A 38 0.26 -7.40 7.90
N LEU A 39 0.85 -6.77 6.88
CA LEU A 39 0.74 -5.34 6.63
C LEU A 39 -0.72 -4.92 6.42
N MET A 40 -1.44 -5.63 5.55
CA MET A 40 -2.85 -5.33 5.24
C MET A 40 -3.75 -5.54 6.46
N GLU A 41 -3.51 -6.59 7.25
CA GLU A 41 -4.24 -6.80 8.51
C GLU A 41 -3.95 -5.70 9.52
N MET A 42 -2.69 -5.30 9.68
CA MET A 42 -2.32 -4.19 10.57
C MET A 42 -2.95 -2.88 10.10
N LEU A 43 -2.86 -2.55 8.81
CA LEU A 43 -3.48 -1.35 8.24
C LEU A 43 -5.00 -1.35 8.44
N ASN A 44 -5.66 -2.51 8.29
CA ASN A 44 -7.09 -2.67 8.52
C ASN A 44 -7.47 -2.54 10.01
N ARG A 45 -6.64 -3.08 10.91
CA ARG A 45 -6.78 -2.93 12.36
C ARG A 45 -6.57 -1.47 12.79
N GLN A 46 -5.53 -0.82 12.27
CA GLN A 46 -5.18 0.57 12.56
C GLN A 46 -6.26 1.53 12.08
N ALA A 47 -6.85 1.24 10.93
CA ALA A 47 -7.96 2.01 10.41
C ALA A 47 -9.30 1.74 11.12
N GLY A 48 -9.40 0.70 11.96
CA GLY A 48 -10.62 0.38 12.71
C GLY A 48 -11.85 0.14 11.83
N GLY A 49 -11.68 -0.39 10.61
CA GLY A 49 -12.75 -0.51 9.61
C GLY A 49 -12.93 0.72 8.70
N GLY A 50 -12.22 1.81 8.98
CA GLY A 50 -12.18 3.02 8.17
C GLY A 50 -11.24 2.94 6.95
N LEU A 51 -10.49 1.84 6.77
CA LEU A 51 -9.50 1.74 5.68
C LEU A 51 -10.16 1.91 4.31
N LYS A 52 -11.33 1.30 4.13
CA LYS A 52 -12.11 1.44 2.90
C LYS A 52 -12.59 2.87 2.71
N GLY A 53 -13.05 3.54 3.76
CA GLY A 53 -13.47 4.95 3.71
C GLY A 53 -12.31 5.91 3.44
N ALA A 54 -11.14 5.67 4.04
CA ALA A 54 -9.92 6.42 3.80
C ALA A 54 -9.38 6.18 2.38
N ALA A 55 -9.48 4.95 1.87
CA ALA A 55 -9.17 4.64 0.48
C ALA A 55 -10.15 5.31 -0.48
N ASP A 56 -11.46 5.31 -0.19
CA ASP A 56 -12.48 6.01 -0.96
C ASP A 56 -12.28 7.54 -0.94
N ALA A 57 -11.87 8.10 0.20
CA ALA A 57 -11.52 9.51 0.34
C ALA A 57 -10.27 9.84 -0.50
N ALA A 58 -9.24 8.99 -0.43
CA ALA A 58 -8.04 9.11 -1.25
C ALA A 58 -8.38 9.01 -2.75
N MET A 59 -9.32 8.14 -3.12
CA MET A 59 -9.84 8.06 -4.49
C MET A 59 -10.53 9.33 -4.96
N LYS A 60 -11.11 10.10 -4.04
CA LYS A 60 -11.73 11.41 -4.31
C LYS A 60 -10.73 12.56 -4.26
N GLY A 61 -9.45 12.29 -3.99
CA GLY A 61 -8.37 13.28 -3.88
C GLY A 61 -7.99 13.66 -2.45
N ASP A 62 -8.67 13.13 -1.43
CA ASP A 62 -8.35 13.35 -0.01
C ASP A 62 -7.57 12.16 0.56
N ALA A 63 -6.27 12.15 0.32
CA ALA A 63 -5.38 11.10 0.84
C ALA A 63 -4.98 11.31 2.31
N LYS A 64 -5.47 12.36 3.00
CA LYS A 64 -5.03 12.70 4.35
C LYS A 64 -5.40 11.64 5.38
N ALA A 65 -6.63 11.11 5.28
CA ALA A 65 -7.08 10.02 6.14
C ALA A 65 -6.22 8.77 5.94
N LEU A 66 -5.91 8.43 4.69
CA LEU A 66 -5.06 7.28 4.38
C LEU A 66 -3.61 7.49 4.86
N ALA A 67 -3.06 8.69 4.65
CA ALA A 67 -1.72 9.05 5.10
C ALA A 67 -1.58 8.97 6.61
N GLY A 68 -2.57 9.45 7.38
CA GLY A 68 -2.55 9.33 8.84
C GLY A 68 -2.57 7.88 9.34
N ILE A 69 -3.32 6.99 8.66
CA ILE A 69 -3.34 5.56 8.98
C ILE A 69 -1.96 4.92 8.70
N VAL A 70 -1.36 5.23 7.56
CA VAL A 70 -0.04 4.72 7.18
C VAL A 70 1.06 5.26 8.10
N GLU A 71 1.01 6.56 8.45
CA GLU A 71 1.95 7.18 9.37
C GLU A 71 1.88 6.51 10.75
N HIS A 72 0.67 6.30 11.26
CA HIS A 72 0.48 5.63 12.55
C HIS A 72 0.95 4.16 12.52
N LEU A 73 0.78 3.49 11.38
CA LEU A 73 1.36 2.16 11.16
C LEU A 73 2.89 2.20 11.15
N MET A 74 3.51 3.17 10.50
CA MET A 74 4.98 3.31 10.46
C MET A 74 5.58 3.77 11.80
N GLN A 75 4.80 4.45 12.62
CA GLN A 75 5.16 4.76 14.01
C GLN A 75 5.09 3.52 14.91
N SER A 76 4.32 2.50 14.53
CA SER A 76 4.35 1.20 15.20
C SER A 76 5.60 0.42 14.82
N LYS A 77 6.27 -0.14 15.83
CA LYS A 77 7.46 -0.98 15.64
C LYS A 77 7.16 -2.15 14.70
N GLU A 78 6.04 -2.84 14.92
CA GLU A 78 5.64 -3.99 14.10
C GLU A 78 5.32 -3.58 12.65
N GLY A 79 4.68 -2.42 12.46
CA GLY A 79 4.37 -1.88 11.14
C GLY A 79 5.62 -1.49 10.35
N ALA A 80 6.54 -0.77 10.97
CA ALA A 80 7.82 -0.41 10.36
C ALA A 80 8.68 -1.64 10.01
N GLU A 81 8.71 -2.66 10.87
CA GLU A 81 9.45 -3.90 10.60
C GLU A 81 8.86 -4.71 9.44
N VAL A 82 7.53 -4.79 9.34
CA VAL A 82 6.87 -5.46 8.22
C VAL A 82 7.09 -4.69 6.91
N VAL A 83 6.97 -3.36 6.93
CA VAL A 83 7.28 -2.52 5.76
C VAL A 83 8.74 -2.70 5.34
N GLY A 84 9.68 -2.68 6.28
CA GLY A 84 11.10 -2.89 6.01
C GLY A 84 11.41 -4.26 5.38
N ARG A 85 10.75 -5.32 5.86
CA ARG A 85 10.86 -6.67 5.26
C ARG A 85 10.31 -6.71 3.84
N ILE A 86 9.14 -6.12 3.61
CA ILE A 86 8.55 -6.05 2.26
C ILE A 86 9.46 -5.28 1.31
N SER A 87 9.94 -4.10 1.72
CA SER A 87 10.88 -3.28 0.93
C SER A 87 12.20 -4.02 0.65
N GLY A 88 12.69 -4.84 1.58
CA GLY A 88 13.86 -5.69 1.37
C GLY A 88 13.62 -6.86 0.42
N THR A 89 12.37 -7.31 0.25
CA THR A 89 11.99 -8.35 -0.72
C THR A 89 11.66 -7.80 -2.10
N LEU A 90 11.52 -6.46 -2.24
CA LEU A 90 11.44 -5.85 -3.56
C LEU A 90 12.78 -6.05 -4.28
N PRO A 91 12.77 -6.55 -5.52
CA PRO A 91 14.00 -6.63 -6.29
C PRO A 91 14.58 -5.23 -6.42
N ARG A 92 15.83 -5.05 -5.97
CA ARG A 92 16.59 -3.82 -6.13
C ARG A 92 16.90 -3.67 -7.63
N THR A 93 15.97 -3.09 -8.38
CA THR A 93 16.10 -2.81 -9.82
C THR A 93 16.96 -1.58 -10.04
#